data_AF-A0A7K0EA67-F1
#
_entry.id   AF-A0A7K0EA67-F1
#
_cell.length_a   1.000
_cell.length_b   1.000
_cell.length_c   1.000
_cell.angle_alpha   90.00
_cell.angle_beta   90.00
_cell.angle_gamma   90.00
#
_symmetry.space_group_name_H-M   'P 1'
#
loop_
_entity.id
_entity.type
_entity.pdbx_description
1 polymer ?
#
loop_
_entity_poly.entity_id
_entity_poly.type
_entity_poly.pdbx_seq_one_letter_code
_entity_poly.pdbx_strand_id
1 'polypeptide(L)'
;MNPRFPKLLLYLLGGLLLLNLIQANFTELIYDEAYYWQFAKEIAWGYFDHPPMVAWIAAISGLFFDGEIGVRFVSCLLSVGTMLILWMMINHPRKNEYALHFFVLVFSMTLMNAYGFLTLPDTPLIFFTTLFLWVYKKFLEKNSLARALVLGILMACLMYSKYHAVLVIFSILASNPKLLINKYAWAAVACALFFYIPHFFWLFESDFIGVKYHLFERPSYPYDFNDNTLAFLLNLVTLFGFTFPLIYYALYKTKIKNLFTKALVYLTYGVILFFFVSSFTRLVQTQWLVVISIPLIILVFNFMLENEKVRNWIFKLGLLNIAILLFLRLGLVFEPLFPIHYESHGNKKWTSELHDQIGDTRVVFENSYRRAPMYSFYTGVETYSLNNLFYRRNQYTLDQSESMMRHERVLYVSEFIEKGDIVYTQSDGKVLHGNFYEDFETFRKLKCKIEDTPLIPGDKKDVKFEVFNPYGFDIDLKKIRFGLVYLDKYKKIIEIYDLKDVQSVKEISLLKSNENTEFTFKLPKKVFNPTYLRLGISEKGQPYGLPYGLNGETQKLY
;
A
#
# COMPACT_ATOMS: atom_id res chain seq x y z
N MET A 1 21.02 -17.12 33.66
CA MET A 1 21.45 -15.70 33.79
C MET A 1 20.38 -14.81 33.18
N ASN A 2 19.75 -13.93 33.96
CA ASN A 2 18.88 -12.89 33.40
C ASN A 2 19.73 -12.06 32.43
N PRO A 3 19.37 -11.93 31.14
CA PRO A 3 20.10 -11.07 30.22
C PRO A 3 19.88 -9.63 30.68
N ARG A 4 20.81 -9.08 31.47
CA ARG A 4 20.82 -7.65 31.78
C ARG A 4 21.22 -6.92 30.50
N PHE A 5 20.28 -6.22 29.90
CA PHE A 5 20.56 -5.33 28.78
C PHE A 5 21.51 -4.21 29.20
N PRO A 6 22.43 -3.74 28.33
CA PRO A 6 23.25 -2.57 28.64
C PRO A 6 22.34 -1.36 28.91
N LYS A 7 22.60 -0.62 30.00
CA LYS A 7 21.82 0.59 30.33
C LYS A 7 21.77 1.58 29.16
N LEU A 8 22.90 1.75 28.47
CA LEU A 8 23.00 2.60 27.29
C LEU A 8 22.02 2.19 26.19
N LEU A 9 21.85 0.90 25.93
CA LEU A 9 20.88 0.43 24.94
C LEU A 9 19.45 0.85 25.34
N LEU A 10 19.08 0.68 26.60
CA LEU A 10 17.75 1.05 27.09
C LEU A 10 17.50 2.55 26.97
N TYR A 11 18.50 3.39 27.27
CA TYR A 11 18.40 4.84 27.07
C TYR A 11 18.27 5.22 25.60
N LEU A 12 19.01 4.57 24.70
CA LEU A 12 18.91 4.79 23.26
C LEU A 12 17.54 4.36 22.72
N LEU A 13 17.00 3.24 23.18
CA LEU A 13 15.65 2.79 22.82
C LEU A 13 14.55 3.73 23.34
N GLY A 14 14.68 4.21 24.58
CA GLY A 14 13.77 5.21 25.14
C GLY A 14 13.84 6.55 24.39
N GLY A 15 15.05 6.99 24.05
CA GLY A 15 15.27 8.19 23.24
C GLY A 15 14.71 8.05 21.82
N LEU A 16 14.85 6.88 21.19
CA LEU A 16 14.23 6.59 19.90
C LEU A 16 12.70 6.64 19.97
N LEU A 17 12.11 6.01 21.00
CA LEU A 17 10.66 6.05 21.20
C LEU A 17 10.18 7.49 21.32
N LEU A 18 10.82 8.27 22.18
CA LEU A 18 10.48 9.69 22.38
C LEU A 18 10.62 10.48 21.08
N LEU A 19 11.72 10.30 20.35
CA LEU A 19 11.95 10.98 19.07
C LEU A 19 10.87 10.62 18.03
N ASN A 20 10.50 9.34 17.93
CA ASN A 20 9.46 8.89 16.99
C ASN A 20 8.07 9.40 17.40
N LEU A 21 7.76 9.46 18.69
CA LEU A 21 6.49 10.04 19.19
C LEU A 21 6.42 11.54 18.93
N ILE A 22 7.51 12.28 19.14
CA ILE A 22 7.60 13.70 18.79
C ILE A 22 7.37 13.86 17.28
N GLN A 23 8.08 13.10 16.44
CA GLN A 23 7.88 13.15 14.99
C GLN A 23 6.42 12.84 14.61
N ALA A 24 5.85 11.77 15.17
CA ALA A 24 4.49 11.33 14.88
C ALA A 24 3.43 12.40 15.20
N ASN A 25 3.67 13.22 16.22
CA ASN A 25 2.77 14.28 16.65
C ASN A 25 2.89 15.57 15.81
N PHE A 26 4.10 15.91 15.35
CA PHE A 26 4.35 17.19 14.67
C PHE A 26 4.37 17.10 13.13
N THR A 27 4.35 15.90 12.57
CA THR A 27 4.24 15.70 11.12
C THR A 27 2.79 15.45 10.75
N GLU A 28 2.24 16.18 9.79
CA GLU A 28 0.89 15.88 9.28
C GLU A 28 0.88 14.50 8.59
N LEU A 29 -0.30 13.87 8.46
CA LEU A 29 -0.41 12.61 7.71
C LEU A 29 0.06 12.77 6.26
N ILE A 30 0.71 11.74 5.75
CA ILE A 30 0.88 11.55 4.30
C ILE A 30 -0.36 10.86 3.73
N TYR A 31 -0.56 10.92 2.41
CA TYR A 31 -1.77 10.40 1.78
C TYR A 31 -2.01 8.91 2.03
N ASP A 32 -0.94 8.11 2.02
CA ASP A 32 -1.06 6.67 2.29
C ASP A 32 -1.52 6.39 3.73
N GLU A 33 -1.07 7.17 4.73
CA GLU A 33 -1.51 7.00 6.11
C GLU A 33 -2.98 7.39 6.29
N ALA A 34 -3.43 8.48 5.66
CA ALA A 34 -4.85 8.84 5.67
C ALA A 34 -5.69 7.73 5.04
N TYR A 35 -5.24 7.17 3.92
CA TYR A 35 -5.93 6.06 3.25
C TYR A 35 -5.98 4.77 4.10
N TYR A 36 -4.90 4.42 4.80
CA TYR A 36 -4.91 3.27 5.72
C TYR A 36 -5.65 3.54 7.03
N TRP A 37 -5.75 4.79 7.46
CA TRP A 37 -6.65 5.19 8.53
C TRP A 37 -8.12 5.02 8.11
N GLN A 38 -8.47 5.31 6.86
CA GLN A 38 -9.81 5.03 6.34
C GLN A 38 -10.13 3.53 6.37
N PHE A 39 -9.14 2.66 6.14
CA PHE A 39 -9.32 1.21 6.30
C PHE A 39 -9.65 0.84 7.76
N ALA A 40 -9.00 1.51 8.71
CA ALA A 40 -9.15 1.25 10.13
C ALA A 40 -10.54 1.59 10.69
N LYS A 41 -11.35 2.39 9.97
CA LYS A 41 -12.74 2.67 10.34
C LYS A 41 -13.63 1.43 10.27
N GLU A 42 -13.40 0.54 9.30
CA GLU A 42 -14.14 -0.70 9.10
C GLU A 42 -13.19 -1.89 9.08
N ILE A 43 -12.95 -2.48 10.26
CA ILE A 43 -11.99 -3.57 10.39
C ILE A 43 -12.41 -4.80 9.60
N ALA A 44 -11.63 -5.10 8.57
CA ALA A 44 -11.80 -6.25 7.69
C ALA A 44 -10.57 -7.17 7.69
N TRP A 45 -10.71 -8.33 7.04
CA TRP A 45 -9.63 -9.29 6.83
C TRP A 45 -8.80 -9.00 5.58
N GLY A 46 -9.15 -7.97 4.80
CA GLY A 46 -8.36 -7.45 3.70
C GLY A 46 -8.94 -6.14 3.20
N TYR A 47 -8.18 -5.44 2.36
CA TYR A 47 -8.57 -4.17 1.75
C TYR A 47 -8.17 -4.16 0.29
N PHE A 48 -8.67 -3.18 -0.48
CA PHE A 48 -8.56 -3.14 -1.93
C PHE A 48 -7.17 -3.49 -2.48
N ASP A 49 -6.10 -2.90 -1.95
CA ASP A 49 -4.73 -3.11 -2.45
C ASP A 49 -3.77 -3.73 -1.43
N HIS A 50 -4.19 -3.94 -0.17
CA HIS A 50 -3.32 -4.43 0.90
C HIS A 50 -3.99 -5.45 1.83
N PRO A 51 -3.20 -6.38 2.41
CA PRO A 51 -3.63 -7.18 3.56
C PRO A 51 -3.88 -6.32 4.81
N PRO A 52 -4.49 -6.87 5.87
CA PRO A 52 -5.21 -6.06 6.85
C PRO A 52 -4.38 -5.46 7.99
N MET A 53 -3.12 -5.88 8.19
CA MET A 53 -2.37 -5.56 9.41
C MET A 53 -2.11 -4.06 9.60
N VAL A 54 -1.93 -3.29 8.51
CA VAL A 54 -1.72 -1.84 8.62
C VAL A 54 -2.94 -1.14 9.23
N ALA A 55 -4.14 -1.55 8.80
CA ALA A 55 -5.40 -1.01 9.33
C ALA A 55 -5.63 -1.45 10.78
N TRP A 56 -5.31 -2.70 11.12
CA TRP A 56 -5.42 -3.18 12.50
C TRP A 56 -4.50 -2.42 13.44
N ILE A 57 -3.27 -2.13 13.03
CA ILE A 57 -2.32 -1.34 13.82
C ILE A 57 -2.80 0.09 13.98
N ALA A 58 -3.29 0.72 12.91
CA ALA A 58 -3.85 2.06 12.98
C ALA A 58 -5.09 2.11 13.91
N ALA A 59 -5.97 1.11 13.85
CA ALA A 59 -7.14 1.01 14.72
C ALA A 59 -6.77 0.82 16.19
N ILE A 60 -5.85 -0.10 16.49
CA ILE A 60 -5.36 -0.32 17.86
C ILE A 60 -4.69 0.96 18.38
N SER A 61 -3.95 1.67 17.53
CA SER A 61 -3.31 2.93 17.87
C SER A 61 -4.33 4.01 18.23
N GLY A 62 -5.45 4.09 17.49
CA GLY A 62 -6.56 5.00 17.76
C GLY A 62 -7.31 4.74 19.07
N LEU A 63 -7.10 3.59 19.73
CA LEU A 63 -7.66 3.33 21.07
C LEU A 63 -6.93 4.08 22.18
N PHE A 64 -5.70 4.55 21.93
CA PHE A 64 -4.86 5.20 22.94
C PHE A 64 -4.79 6.72 22.79
N PHE A 65 -4.82 7.21 21.54
CA PHE A 65 -4.69 8.63 21.22
C PHE A 65 -5.50 8.97 19.97
N ASP A 66 -5.85 10.25 19.83
CA ASP A 66 -6.47 10.83 18.64
C ASP A 66 -5.42 11.50 17.73
N GLY A 67 -5.88 12.03 16.59
CA GLY A 67 -5.03 12.76 15.65
C GLY A 67 -3.91 11.92 15.05
N GLU A 68 -2.83 12.56 14.63
CA GLU A 68 -1.74 11.90 13.89
C GLU A 68 -0.99 10.88 14.75
N ILE A 69 -0.84 11.17 16.04
CA ILE A 69 -0.27 10.22 17.00
C ILE A 69 -1.20 9.01 17.18
N GLY A 70 -2.51 9.20 17.11
CA GLY A 70 -3.52 8.14 17.08
C GLY A 70 -3.34 7.18 15.92
N VAL A 71 -2.80 7.61 14.79
CA VAL A 71 -2.48 6.73 13.65
C VAL A 71 -1.15 5.98 13.84
N ARG A 72 -0.21 6.54 14.60
CA ARG A 72 1.22 6.18 14.57
C ARG A 72 1.79 5.60 15.87
N PHE A 73 1.09 5.70 16.99
CA PHE A 73 1.59 5.30 18.31
C PHE A 73 2.07 3.84 18.34
N VAL A 74 1.27 2.90 17.84
CA VAL A 74 1.66 1.47 17.80
C VAL A 74 2.86 1.25 16.87
N SER A 75 2.93 1.94 15.73
CA SER A 75 4.10 1.90 14.83
C SER A 75 5.40 2.31 15.53
N CYS A 76 5.33 3.33 16.38
CA CYS A 76 6.47 3.76 17.20
C CYS A 76 6.93 2.67 18.18
N LEU A 77 5.99 1.96 18.82
CA LEU A 77 6.29 0.83 19.70
C LEU A 77 6.90 -0.36 18.95
N LEU A 78 6.35 -0.69 17.77
CA LEU A 78 6.88 -1.77 16.92
C LEU A 78 8.31 -1.47 16.45
N SER A 79 8.65 -0.20 16.19
CA SER A 79 10.02 0.20 15.85
C SER A 79 11.02 -0.14 16.97
N VAL A 80 10.70 0.24 18.20
CA VAL A 80 11.54 -0.04 19.39
C VAL A 80 11.61 -1.53 19.66
N GLY A 81 10.48 -2.24 19.54
CA GLY A 81 10.41 -3.70 19.63
C GLY A 81 11.31 -4.38 18.59
N THR A 82 11.30 -3.91 17.35
CA THR A 82 12.16 -4.39 16.27
C THR A 82 13.64 -4.27 16.65
N MET A 83 14.08 -3.08 17.11
CA MET A 83 15.47 -2.87 17.52
C MET A 83 15.90 -3.76 18.69
N LEU A 84 15.01 -3.95 19.67
CA LEU A 84 15.26 -4.85 20.80
C LEU A 84 15.41 -6.31 20.35
N ILE A 85 14.53 -6.79 19.46
CA ILE A 85 14.58 -8.17 18.96
C ILE A 85 15.83 -8.39 18.09
N LEU A 86 16.19 -7.42 17.25
CA LEU A 86 17.45 -7.43 16.49
C LEU A 86 18.65 -7.57 17.44
N TRP A 87 18.71 -6.79 18.52
CA TRP A 87 19.77 -6.88 19.52
C TRP A 87 19.82 -8.25 20.22
N MET A 88 18.66 -8.84 20.52
CA MET A 88 18.56 -10.18 21.09
C MET A 88 19.05 -11.27 20.13
N MET A 89 18.95 -11.06 18.81
CA MET A 89 19.45 -12.01 17.81
C MET A 89 20.97 -12.02 17.66
N ILE A 90 21.68 -10.98 18.10
CA ILE A 90 23.15 -10.96 18.08
C ILE A 90 23.71 -11.88 19.16
N ASN A 91 24.47 -12.91 18.77
CA ASN A 91 25.18 -13.81 19.67
C ASN A 91 26.69 -13.56 19.55
N HIS A 92 27.18 -12.51 20.21
CA HIS A 92 28.61 -12.23 20.29
C HIS A 92 28.99 -11.82 21.72
N PRO A 93 30.06 -12.37 22.33
CA PRO A 93 30.42 -12.12 23.73
C PRO A 93 30.60 -10.63 24.04
N ARG A 94 31.19 -9.89 23.10
CA ARG A 94 31.49 -8.47 23.25
C ARG A 94 30.35 -7.52 22.85
N LYS A 95 29.18 -8.02 22.45
CA LYS A 95 28.14 -7.14 21.86
C LYS A 95 27.77 -5.97 22.79
N ASN A 96 27.72 -6.22 24.10
CA ASN A 96 27.31 -5.25 25.12
C ASN A 96 28.23 -4.02 25.18
N GLU A 97 29.51 -4.14 24.78
CA GLU A 97 30.47 -3.03 24.68
C GLU A 97 30.12 -2.07 23.53
N TYR A 98 29.36 -2.55 22.54
CA TYR A 98 29.14 -1.88 21.25
C TYR A 98 27.67 -1.50 21.01
N ALA A 99 26.89 -1.30 22.09
CA ALA A 99 25.47 -0.91 22.00
C ALA A 99 25.25 0.36 21.15
N LEU A 100 26.12 1.37 21.30
CA LEU A 100 26.06 2.59 20.49
C LEU A 100 26.31 2.32 19.00
N HIS A 101 27.26 1.44 18.67
CA HIS A 101 27.58 1.12 17.27
C HIS A 101 26.44 0.36 16.60
N PHE A 102 25.77 -0.53 17.34
CA PHE A 102 24.55 -1.19 16.87
C PHE A 102 23.47 -0.16 16.59
N PHE A 103 23.21 0.74 17.53
CA PHE A 103 22.21 1.79 17.35
C PHE A 103 22.51 2.65 16.13
N VAL A 104 23.76 3.09 15.95
CA VAL A 104 24.18 3.86 14.77
C VAL A 104 23.98 3.08 13.48
N LEU A 105 24.31 1.78 13.45
CA LEU A 105 24.09 0.96 12.25
C LEU A 105 22.61 0.90 11.87
N VAL A 106 21.71 0.66 12.83
CA VAL A 106 20.28 0.52 12.53
C VAL A 106 19.64 1.87 12.21
N PHE A 107 19.92 2.90 13.02
CA PHE A 107 19.30 4.22 12.90
C PHE A 107 19.78 5.00 11.67
N SER A 108 20.94 4.63 11.09
CA SER A 108 21.47 5.20 9.85
C SER A 108 20.85 4.62 8.57
N MET A 109 19.96 3.62 8.67
CA MET A 109 19.23 3.08 7.52
C MET A 109 17.95 3.87 7.27
N THR A 110 17.82 4.47 6.09
CA THR A 110 16.76 5.44 5.73
C THR A 110 15.35 4.92 6.05
N LEU A 111 15.02 3.71 5.58
CA LEU A 111 13.66 3.18 5.74
C LEU A 111 13.39 2.61 7.14
N MET A 112 14.42 2.15 7.88
CA MET A 112 14.25 1.79 9.29
C MET A 112 13.92 3.02 10.13
N ASN A 113 14.42 4.18 9.71
CA ASN A 113 14.15 5.46 10.34
C ASN A 113 12.74 5.99 10.00
N ALA A 114 12.33 5.97 8.73
CA ALA A 114 11.00 6.44 8.30
C ALA A 114 9.85 5.57 8.84
N TYR A 115 9.96 4.24 8.73
CA TYR A 115 8.98 3.30 9.29
C TYR A 115 9.10 3.15 10.81
N GLY A 116 9.95 3.97 11.44
CA GLY A 116 9.98 4.10 12.89
C GLY A 116 8.80 4.90 13.45
N PHE A 117 8.18 5.76 12.64
CA PHE A 117 7.07 6.62 13.06
C PHE A 117 5.89 6.64 12.08
N LEU A 118 6.07 6.24 10.81
CA LEU A 118 4.95 6.15 9.86
C LEU A 118 4.20 4.81 9.99
N THR A 119 2.87 4.85 9.82
CA THR A 119 2.01 3.67 9.76
C THR A 119 1.75 3.25 8.32
N LEU A 120 2.63 2.39 7.81
CA LEU A 120 2.57 1.86 6.44
C LEU A 120 2.64 0.32 6.48
N PRO A 121 2.27 -0.40 5.41
CA PRO A 121 2.31 -1.87 5.38
C PRO A 121 3.70 -2.45 5.68
N ASP A 122 4.74 -1.69 5.40
CA ASP A 122 6.13 -2.06 5.67
C ASP A 122 6.49 -2.04 7.17
N THR A 123 5.82 -1.23 7.98
CA THR A 123 6.03 -1.14 9.43
C THR A 123 5.78 -2.48 10.15
N PRO A 124 4.59 -3.12 10.03
CA PRO A 124 4.39 -4.45 10.58
C PRO A 124 5.24 -5.52 9.89
N LEU A 125 5.48 -5.40 8.57
CA LEU A 125 6.30 -6.36 7.84
C LEU A 125 7.70 -6.47 8.47
N ILE A 126 8.31 -5.34 8.79
CA ILE A 126 9.64 -5.28 9.41
C ILE A 126 9.62 -5.94 10.80
N PHE A 127 8.63 -5.60 11.63
CA PHE A 127 8.51 -6.15 12.98
C PHE A 127 8.30 -7.66 12.94
N PHE A 128 7.31 -8.14 12.18
CA PHE A 128 6.99 -9.57 12.11
C PHE A 128 8.07 -10.37 11.41
N THR A 129 8.81 -9.81 10.44
CA THR A 129 9.99 -10.49 9.87
C THR A 129 11.08 -10.65 10.93
N THR A 130 11.34 -9.61 11.71
CA THR A 130 12.34 -9.65 12.79
C THR A 130 11.96 -10.67 13.87
N LEU A 131 10.70 -10.68 14.27
CA LEU A 131 10.17 -11.62 15.25
C LEU A 131 10.17 -13.06 14.72
N PHE A 132 9.78 -13.26 13.45
CA PHE A 132 9.84 -14.55 12.76
C PHE A 132 11.27 -15.09 12.74
N LEU A 133 12.27 -14.29 12.37
CA LEU A 133 13.68 -14.70 12.34
C LEU A 133 14.20 -15.05 13.74
N TRP A 134 13.80 -14.30 14.77
CA TRP A 134 14.17 -14.60 16.16
C TRP A 134 13.60 -15.93 16.64
N VAL A 135 12.32 -16.21 16.36
CA VAL A 135 11.71 -17.50 16.69
C VAL A 135 12.31 -18.62 15.84
N TYR A 136 12.60 -18.37 14.56
CA TYR A 136 13.22 -19.35 13.67
C TYR A 136 14.62 -19.75 14.17
N LYS A 137 15.41 -18.79 14.63
CA LYS A 137 16.69 -19.05 15.28
C LYS A 137 16.54 -20.01 16.47
N LYS A 138 15.58 -19.75 17.35
CA LYS A 138 15.28 -20.64 18.47
C LYS A 138 14.78 -22.01 17.99
N PHE A 139 13.94 -22.05 16.97
CA PHE A 139 13.46 -23.30 16.39
C PHE A 139 14.63 -24.17 15.90
N LEU A 140 15.62 -23.58 15.23
CA LEU A 140 16.84 -24.28 14.80
C LEU A 140 17.66 -24.84 15.97
N GLU A 141 17.69 -24.18 17.13
CA GLU A 141 18.38 -24.68 18.33
C GLU A 141 17.66 -25.90 18.95
N LYS A 142 16.33 -25.87 18.98
CA LYS A 142 15.51 -26.99 19.45
C LYS A 142 14.12 -26.95 18.82
N ASN A 143 13.84 -27.94 17.98
CA ASN A 143 12.53 -28.15 17.38
C ASN A 143 11.51 -28.49 18.48
N SER A 144 10.36 -27.84 18.47
CA SER A 144 9.22 -28.16 19.34
C SER A 144 7.93 -27.70 18.69
N LEU A 145 6.82 -28.35 19.03
CA LEU A 145 5.49 -27.97 18.53
C LEU A 145 5.16 -26.52 18.88
N ALA A 146 5.42 -26.08 20.11
CA ALA A 146 5.17 -24.70 20.53
C ALA A 146 5.89 -23.67 19.65
N ARG A 147 7.18 -23.88 19.34
CA ARG A 147 7.93 -22.96 18.46
C ARG A 147 7.43 -23.01 17.02
N ALA A 148 6.99 -24.18 16.54
CA ALA A 148 6.37 -24.31 15.23
C ALA A 148 5.03 -23.56 15.14
N LEU A 149 4.16 -23.68 16.14
CA LEU A 149 2.89 -22.94 16.17
C LEU A 149 3.12 -21.43 16.21
N VAL A 150 4.09 -20.96 17.01
CA VAL A 150 4.47 -19.53 17.00
C VAL A 150 5.01 -19.10 15.62
N LEU A 151 5.84 -19.91 14.96
CA LEU A 151 6.26 -19.64 13.58
C LEU A 151 5.06 -19.58 12.61
N GLY A 152 4.08 -20.46 12.77
CA GLY A 152 2.85 -20.47 11.97
C GLY A 152 2.07 -19.17 12.10
N ILE A 153 1.81 -18.75 13.34
CA ILE A 153 1.16 -17.46 13.62
C ILE A 153 1.94 -16.30 12.99
N LEU A 154 3.27 -16.28 13.14
CA LEU A 154 4.10 -15.22 12.58
C LEU A 154 4.14 -15.23 11.05
N MET A 155 4.04 -16.40 10.39
CA MET A 155 3.87 -16.48 8.94
C MET A 155 2.53 -15.88 8.49
N ALA A 156 1.45 -16.11 9.23
CA ALA A 156 0.18 -15.44 8.96
C ALA A 156 0.28 -13.92 9.17
N CYS A 157 0.87 -13.45 10.27
CA CYS A 157 1.08 -12.02 10.52
C CYS A 157 1.94 -11.34 9.44
N LEU A 158 2.96 -12.04 8.92
CA LEU A 158 3.77 -11.60 7.80
C LEU A 158 2.93 -11.39 6.53
N MET A 159 2.13 -12.40 6.16
CA MET A 159 1.26 -12.32 5.00
C MET A 159 0.16 -11.26 5.18
N TYR A 160 -0.33 -11.05 6.41
CA TYR A 160 -1.22 -9.94 6.75
C TYR A 160 -0.58 -8.56 6.72
N SER A 161 0.75 -8.48 6.71
CA SER A 161 1.46 -7.20 6.56
C SER A 161 1.57 -6.83 5.10
N LYS A 162 2.05 -7.76 4.26
CA LYS A 162 2.27 -7.53 2.83
C LYS A 162 2.41 -8.86 2.10
N TYR A 163 1.81 -9.00 0.92
CA TYR A 163 1.94 -10.23 0.11
C TYR A 163 3.40 -10.58 -0.26
N HIS A 164 4.28 -9.58 -0.35
CA HIS A 164 5.72 -9.78 -0.57
C HIS A 164 6.42 -10.53 0.57
N ALA A 165 5.81 -10.65 1.75
CA ALA A 165 6.35 -11.43 2.85
C ALA A 165 6.53 -12.92 2.50
N VAL A 166 5.87 -13.40 1.45
CA VAL A 166 6.10 -14.73 0.88
C VAL A 166 7.57 -14.96 0.51
N LEU A 167 8.30 -13.91 0.10
CA LEU A 167 9.73 -13.96 -0.19
C LEU A 167 10.56 -14.31 1.06
N VAL A 168 10.11 -13.86 2.24
CA VAL A 168 10.75 -14.23 3.52
C VAL A 168 10.60 -15.72 3.74
N ILE A 169 9.38 -16.23 3.67
CA ILE A 169 9.07 -17.65 3.91
C ILE A 169 9.82 -18.55 2.93
N PHE A 170 9.76 -18.24 1.63
CA PHE A 170 10.46 -19.01 0.59
C PHE A 170 11.98 -18.95 0.75
N SER A 171 12.57 -17.80 1.08
CA SER A 171 14.01 -17.70 1.27
C SER A 171 14.50 -18.59 2.43
N ILE A 172 13.70 -18.68 3.50
CA ILE A 172 14.01 -19.53 4.66
C ILE A 172 13.91 -21.00 4.29
N LEU A 173 12.86 -21.39 3.56
CA LEU A 173 12.72 -22.75 3.03
C LEU A 173 13.88 -23.12 2.10
N ALA A 174 14.25 -22.24 1.16
CA ALA A 174 15.35 -22.43 0.23
C ALA A 174 16.70 -22.56 0.95
N SER A 175 16.89 -21.83 2.06
CA SER A 175 18.10 -21.94 2.88
C SER A 175 18.25 -23.30 3.57
N ASN A 176 17.12 -23.93 3.92
CA ASN A 176 17.05 -25.18 4.65
C ASN A 176 15.97 -26.13 4.09
N PRO A 177 16.21 -26.80 2.95
CA PRO A 177 15.24 -27.71 2.32
C PRO A 177 14.81 -28.88 3.22
N LYS A 178 15.59 -29.22 4.26
CA LYS A 178 15.22 -30.25 5.25
C LYS A 178 13.92 -29.91 6.01
N LEU A 179 13.47 -28.65 5.97
CA LEU A 179 12.16 -28.27 6.50
C LEU A 179 11.00 -28.99 5.79
N LEU A 180 11.15 -29.39 4.52
CA LEU A 180 10.12 -30.12 3.77
C LEU A 180 9.80 -31.51 4.34
N ILE A 181 10.73 -32.11 5.08
CA ILE A 181 10.52 -33.41 5.76
C ILE A 181 10.36 -33.27 7.27
N ASN A 182 10.35 -32.03 7.80
CA ASN A 182 10.23 -31.77 9.23
C ASN A 182 8.75 -31.64 9.62
N LYS A 183 8.24 -32.59 10.41
CA LYS A 183 6.85 -32.59 10.89
C LYS A 183 6.44 -31.29 11.61
N TYR A 184 7.36 -30.65 12.34
CA TYR A 184 7.07 -29.39 13.03
C TYR A 184 7.03 -28.22 12.05
N ALA A 185 7.79 -28.24 10.96
CA ALA A 185 7.68 -27.23 9.92
C ALA A 185 6.31 -27.30 9.23
N TRP A 186 5.80 -28.51 8.96
CA TRP A 186 4.43 -28.70 8.47
C TRP A 186 3.37 -28.25 9.48
N ALA A 187 3.57 -28.49 10.77
CA ALA A 187 2.69 -27.94 11.80
C ALA A 187 2.65 -26.40 11.79
N ALA A 188 3.78 -25.75 11.52
CA ALA A 188 3.84 -24.30 11.34
C ALA A 188 3.06 -23.85 10.10
N VAL A 189 3.20 -24.55 8.96
CA VAL A 189 2.44 -24.25 7.73
C VAL A 189 0.94 -24.43 7.95
N ALA A 190 0.51 -25.54 8.54
CA ALA A 190 -0.89 -25.80 8.85
C ALA A 190 -1.47 -24.73 9.78
N CYS A 191 -0.72 -24.33 10.81
CA CYS A 191 -1.10 -23.24 11.72
C CYS A 191 -1.21 -21.90 10.97
N ALA A 192 -0.25 -21.56 10.11
CA ALA A 192 -0.30 -20.34 9.32
C ALA A 192 -1.54 -20.30 8.41
N LEU A 193 -1.79 -21.40 7.68
CA LEU A 193 -2.96 -21.51 6.81
C LEU A 193 -4.25 -21.37 7.61
N PHE A 194 -4.36 -22.05 8.77
CA PHE A 194 -5.51 -21.94 9.66
C PHE A 194 -5.79 -20.49 10.06
N PHE A 195 -4.77 -19.76 10.52
CA PHE A 195 -4.95 -18.35 10.87
C PHE A 195 -5.26 -17.49 9.66
N TYR A 196 -4.75 -17.81 8.47
CA TYR A 196 -4.97 -17.04 7.25
C TYR A 196 -6.32 -17.30 6.56
N ILE A 197 -7.08 -18.32 6.98
CA ILE A 197 -8.40 -18.69 6.44
C ILE A 197 -9.36 -17.49 6.29
N PRO A 198 -9.55 -16.60 7.29
CA PRO A 198 -10.49 -15.49 7.17
C PRO A 198 -10.16 -14.53 6.02
N HIS A 199 -8.87 -14.36 5.71
CA HIS A 199 -8.46 -13.54 4.56
C HIS A 199 -8.70 -14.24 3.23
N PHE A 200 -8.58 -15.58 3.17
CA PHE A 200 -8.99 -16.31 1.97
C PHE A 200 -10.50 -16.20 1.73
N PHE A 201 -11.32 -16.27 2.77
CA PHE A 201 -12.76 -16.01 2.65
C PHE A 201 -13.04 -14.59 2.16
N TRP A 202 -12.40 -13.58 2.75
CA TRP A 202 -12.55 -12.19 2.31
C TRP A 202 -12.13 -11.98 0.85
N LEU A 203 -11.04 -12.61 0.41
CA LEU A 203 -10.60 -12.57 -0.99
C LEU A 203 -11.65 -13.19 -1.92
N PHE A 204 -12.26 -14.31 -1.52
CA PHE A 204 -13.31 -14.96 -2.29
C PHE A 204 -14.57 -14.09 -2.40
N GLU A 205 -15.05 -13.53 -1.28
CA GLU A 205 -16.22 -12.63 -1.24
C GLU A 205 -15.98 -11.33 -2.04
N SER A 206 -14.74 -10.84 -2.05
CA SER A 206 -14.34 -9.65 -2.79
C SER A 206 -13.93 -9.94 -4.24
N ASP A 207 -14.22 -11.14 -4.76
CA ASP A 207 -13.89 -11.57 -6.13
C ASP A 207 -12.41 -11.34 -6.49
N PHE A 208 -11.55 -11.59 -5.51
CA PHE A 208 -10.09 -11.46 -5.59
C PHE A 208 -9.61 -10.08 -6.08
N ILE A 209 -10.38 -9.02 -5.82
CA ILE A 209 -10.16 -7.68 -6.40
C ILE A 209 -8.71 -7.17 -6.22
N GLY A 210 -8.11 -7.35 -5.04
CA GLY A 210 -6.73 -6.92 -4.79
C GLY A 210 -5.68 -7.73 -5.58
N VAL A 211 -5.94 -9.02 -5.79
CA VAL A 211 -5.07 -9.88 -6.63
C VAL A 211 -5.23 -9.49 -8.10
N LYS A 212 -6.48 -9.31 -8.56
CA LYS A 212 -6.78 -8.84 -9.93
C LYS A 212 -6.12 -7.49 -10.19
N TYR A 213 -6.17 -6.57 -9.23
CA TYR A 213 -5.52 -5.28 -9.32
C TYR A 213 -4.00 -5.39 -9.52
N HIS A 214 -3.29 -6.14 -8.66
CA HIS A 214 -1.83 -6.23 -8.70
C HIS A 214 -1.28 -7.04 -9.88
N LEU A 215 -2.02 -8.03 -10.38
CA LEU A 215 -1.58 -8.90 -11.48
C LEU A 215 -2.04 -8.41 -12.85
N PHE A 216 -3.28 -7.89 -12.93
CA PHE A 216 -3.92 -7.61 -14.20
C PHE A 216 -4.26 -6.15 -14.37
N GLU A 217 -4.90 -5.45 -13.43
CA GLU A 217 -5.48 -4.13 -13.71
C GLU A 217 -4.51 -2.96 -13.61
N ARG A 218 -3.46 -3.08 -12.79
CA ARG A 218 -2.51 -2.00 -12.56
C ARG A 218 -1.89 -1.54 -13.88
N PRO A 219 -2.01 -0.24 -14.23
CA PRO A 219 -1.35 0.31 -15.40
C PRO A 219 0.15 0.01 -15.35
N SER A 220 0.68 -0.42 -16.49
CA SER A 220 2.11 -0.62 -16.67
C SER A 220 2.66 0.53 -17.52
N TYR A 221 3.98 0.65 -17.53
CA TYR A 221 4.68 1.56 -18.42
C TYR A 221 5.59 0.74 -19.31
N PRO A 222 5.94 1.24 -20.52
CA PRO A 222 7.02 0.67 -21.30
C PRO A 222 8.27 0.50 -20.44
N TYR A 223 9.01 -0.59 -20.65
CA TYR A 223 10.30 -0.76 -20.00
C TYR A 223 11.25 0.35 -20.43
N ASP A 224 11.88 0.99 -19.45
CA ASP A 224 12.98 1.92 -19.62
C ASP A 224 14.13 1.54 -18.68
N PHE A 225 15.36 1.47 -19.20
CA PHE A 225 16.49 1.01 -18.37
C PHE A 225 16.74 1.92 -17.16
N ASN A 226 16.57 3.24 -17.30
CA ASN A 226 16.85 4.21 -16.24
C ASN A 226 15.77 4.14 -15.15
N ASP A 227 14.51 4.18 -15.54
CA ASP A 227 13.37 4.19 -14.61
C ASP A 227 13.15 2.83 -13.93
N ASN A 228 13.64 1.75 -14.54
CA ASN A 228 13.48 0.41 -14.03
C ASN A 228 14.76 -0.14 -13.37
N THR A 229 15.71 -0.61 -14.18
CA THR A 229 16.85 -1.41 -13.70
C THR A 229 17.90 -0.54 -13.01
N LEU A 230 18.21 0.64 -13.56
CA LEU A 230 19.11 1.58 -12.90
C LEU A 230 18.48 2.11 -11.60
N ALA A 231 17.19 2.47 -11.62
CA ALA A 231 16.46 2.87 -10.41
C ALA A 231 16.51 1.78 -9.32
N PHE A 232 16.37 0.50 -9.68
CA PHE A 232 16.56 -0.61 -8.75
C PHE A 232 17.97 -0.64 -8.12
N LEU A 233 19.03 -0.44 -8.92
CA LEU A 233 20.40 -0.37 -8.42
C LEU A 233 20.61 0.84 -7.49
N LEU A 234 20.02 1.99 -7.83
CA LEU A 234 20.04 3.19 -6.99
C LEU A 234 19.25 2.99 -5.68
N ASN A 235 18.17 2.20 -5.70
CA ASN A 235 17.42 1.85 -4.51
C ASN A 235 18.25 1.03 -3.51
N LEU A 236 19.12 0.13 -3.99
CA LEU A 236 20.06 -0.62 -3.16
C LEU A 236 21.06 0.31 -2.45
N VAL A 237 21.52 1.36 -3.12
CA VAL A 237 22.38 2.39 -2.53
C VAL A 237 21.59 3.23 -1.51
N THR A 238 20.42 3.72 -1.91
CA THR A 238 19.57 4.64 -1.12
C THR A 238 19.11 4.04 0.21
N LEU A 239 18.87 2.72 0.24
CA LEU A 239 18.46 2.00 1.44
C LEU A 239 19.48 2.14 2.60
N PHE A 240 20.77 2.25 2.26
CA PHE A 240 21.88 2.24 3.21
C PHE A 240 22.68 3.56 3.25
N GLY A 241 22.37 4.52 2.37
CA GLY A 241 23.08 5.79 2.26
C GLY A 241 24.59 5.58 2.12
N PHE A 242 25.40 6.41 2.77
CA PHE A 242 26.87 6.32 2.66
C PHE A 242 27.48 5.02 3.21
N THR A 243 26.74 4.25 4.02
CA THR A 243 27.23 2.98 4.57
C THR A 243 27.15 1.81 3.57
N PHE A 244 26.48 2.00 2.42
CA PHE A 244 26.21 0.93 1.45
C PHE A 244 27.45 0.10 1.04
N PRO A 245 28.66 0.68 0.77
CA PRO A 245 29.78 -0.12 0.28
C PRO A 245 30.27 -1.09 1.35
N LEU A 246 30.25 -0.67 2.61
CA LEU A 246 30.71 -1.46 3.75
C LEU A 246 29.70 -2.52 4.15
N ILE A 247 28.39 -2.22 4.03
CA ILE A 247 27.32 -3.19 4.24
C ILE A 247 27.41 -4.33 3.24
N TYR A 248 27.53 -4.02 1.93
CA TYR A 248 27.68 -5.05 0.91
C TYR A 248 29.03 -5.76 0.96
N TYR A 249 30.11 -5.07 1.36
CA TYR A 249 31.39 -5.71 1.63
C TYR A 249 31.30 -6.72 2.79
N ALA A 250 30.64 -6.36 3.89
CA ALA A 250 30.42 -7.26 5.02
C ALA A 250 29.53 -8.46 4.63
N LEU A 251 28.48 -8.23 3.83
CA LEU A 251 27.67 -9.31 3.26
C LEU A 251 28.54 -10.27 2.43
N TYR A 252 29.36 -9.75 1.51
CA TYR A 252 30.26 -10.55 0.68
C TYR A 252 31.29 -11.34 1.50
N LYS A 253 31.79 -10.76 2.61
CA LYS A 253 32.74 -11.43 3.52
C LYS A 253 32.07 -12.36 4.53
N THR A 254 30.75 -12.41 4.59
CA THR A 254 30.01 -13.26 5.52
C THR A 254 30.23 -14.74 5.17
N LYS A 255 30.85 -15.49 6.08
CA LYS A 255 30.96 -16.94 5.98
C LYS A 255 29.75 -17.61 6.61
N ILE A 256 29.15 -18.57 5.91
CA ILE A 256 28.02 -19.35 6.42
C ILE A 256 28.52 -20.33 7.48
N LYS A 257 28.43 -19.95 8.76
CA LYS A 257 28.88 -20.76 9.90
C LYS A 257 27.80 -21.72 10.42
N ASN A 258 26.52 -21.42 10.20
CA ASN A 258 25.38 -22.22 10.67
C ASN A 258 24.13 -21.98 9.81
N LEU A 259 23.08 -22.76 10.05
CA LEU A 259 21.80 -22.67 9.33
C LEU A 259 21.13 -21.30 9.45
N PHE A 260 21.25 -20.63 10.60
CA PHE A 260 20.65 -19.31 10.79
C PHE A 260 21.36 -18.25 9.91
N THR A 261 22.71 -18.22 9.93
CA THR A 261 23.48 -17.35 9.03
C THR A 261 23.18 -17.66 7.56
N LYS A 262 23.01 -18.94 7.19
CA LYS A 262 22.60 -19.33 5.84
C LYS A 262 21.24 -18.72 5.48
N ALA A 263 20.28 -18.80 6.38
CA ALA A 263 18.94 -18.25 6.22
C ALA A 263 18.96 -16.73 6.00
N LEU A 264 19.76 -15.98 6.77
CA LEU A 264 19.93 -14.53 6.59
C LEU A 264 20.53 -14.16 5.23
N VAL A 265 21.54 -14.92 4.77
CA VAL A 265 22.18 -14.73 3.46
C VAL A 265 21.19 -15.02 2.32
N TYR A 266 20.45 -16.13 2.41
CA TYR A 266 19.43 -16.50 1.43
C TYR A 266 18.29 -15.49 1.37
N LEU A 267 17.84 -14.97 2.52
CA LEU A 267 16.84 -13.91 2.56
C LEU A 267 17.33 -12.64 1.85
N THR A 268 18.57 -12.23 2.12
CA THR A 268 19.15 -11.03 1.51
C THR A 268 19.27 -11.18 0.00
N TYR A 269 19.94 -12.24 -0.48
CA TYR A 269 20.14 -12.45 -1.91
C TYR A 269 18.87 -12.86 -2.64
N GLY A 270 17.96 -13.60 -2.00
CA GLY A 270 16.69 -14.02 -2.59
C GLY A 270 15.80 -12.83 -2.91
N VAL A 271 15.69 -11.86 -2.00
CA VAL A 271 14.93 -10.63 -2.23
C VAL A 271 15.61 -9.74 -3.29
N ILE A 272 16.93 -9.57 -3.23
CA ILE A 272 17.68 -8.81 -4.24
C ILE A 272 17.49 -9.42 -5.63
N LEU A 273 17.64 -10.74 -5.76
CA LEU A 273 17.51 -11.45 -7.03
C LEU A 273 16.09 -11.38 -7.58
N PHE A 274 15.07 -11.59 -6.73
CA PHE A 274 13.68 -11.50 -7.13
C PHE A 274 13.36 -10.12 -7.72
N PHE A 275 13.74 -9.05 -7.03
CA PHE A 275 13.46 -7.69 -7.51
C PHE A 275 14.37 -7.24 -8.65
N PHE A 276 15.58 -7.78 -8.76
CA PHE A 276 16.42 -7.59 -9.95
C PHE A 276 15.74 -8.21 -11.18
N VAL A 277 15.21 -9.43 -11.08
CA VAL A 277 14.45 -10.03 -12.19
C VAL A 277 13.17 -9.23 -12.46
N SER A 278 12.48 -8.78 -11.41
CA SER A 278 11.28 -7.94 -11.56
C SER A 278 11.57 -6.60 -12.23
N SER A 279 12.76 -6.01 -12.08
CA SER A 279 13.07 -4.71 -12.64
C SER A 279 13.05 -4.72 -14.16
N PHE A 280 13.28 -5.85 -14.82
CA PHE A 280 13.14 -5.97 -16.27
C PHE A 280 11.69 -5.82 -16.79
N THR A 281 10.70 -5.79 -15.90
CA THR A 281 9.27 -5.75 -16.28
C THR A 281 8.50 -4.60 -15.66
N ARG A 282 8.91 -4.11 -14.50
CA ARG A 282 8.18 -3.10 -13.73
C ARG A 282 9.12 -2.27 -12.87
N LEU A 283 8.70 -1.06 -12.53
CA LEU A 283 9.45 -0.20 -11.62
C LEU A 283 9.43 -0.83 -10.22
N VAL A 284 10.61 -0.98 -9.62
CA VAL A 284 10.77 -1.50 -8.26
C VAL A 284 10.94 -0.32 -7.33
N GLN A 285 10.07 -0.22 -6.32
CA GLN A 285 10.14 0.87 -5.34
C GLN A 285 11.08 0.48 -4.19
N THR A 286 11.78 1.47 -3.60
CA THR A 286 12.80 1.24 -2.55
C THR A 286 12.25 0.47 -1.36
N GLN A 287 11.00 0.75 -0.96
CA GLN A 287 10.34 0.09 0.15
C GLN A 287 10.16 -1.41 -0.02
N TRP A 288 10.08 -1.91 -1.26
CA TRP A 288 9.97 -3.35 -1.49
C TRP A 288 11.24 -4.11 -1.07
N LEU A 289 12.37 -3.41 -0.97
CA LEU A 289 13.65 -3.97 -0.55
C LEU A 289 13.89 -3.89 0.96
N VAL A 290 13.08 -3.16 1.73
CA VAL A 290 13.38 -2.85 3.14
C VAL A 290 13.61 -4.08 4.02
N VAL A 291 12.98 -5.21 3.68
CA VAL A 291 13.10 -6.46 4.42
C VAL A 291 14.54 -7.00 4.48
N ILE A 292 15.41 -6.63 3.53
CA ILE A 292 16.82 -7.04 3.54
C ILE A 292 17.64 -6.34 4.63
N SER A 293 17.16 -5.20 5.15
CA SER A 293 17.83 -4.49 6.24
C SER A 293 17.93 -5.36 7.50
N ILE A 294 16.93 -6.20 7.77
CA ILE A 294 16.87 -7.06 8.97
C ILE A 294 18.02 -8.08 9.00
N PRO A 295 18.19 -8.97 8.00
CA PRO A 295 19.35 -9.87 7.98
C PRO A 295 20.66 -9.11 7.89
N LEU A 296 20.74 -8.01 7.13
CA LEU A 296 21.97 -7.24 6.98
C LEU A 296 22.42 -6.60 8.29
N ILE A 297 21.53 -6.05 9.12
CA ILE A 297 21.86 -5.54 10.45
C ILE A 297 22.58 -6.62 11.28
N ILE A 298 22.05 -7.85 11.27
CA ILE A 298 22.63 -8.96 12.03
C ILE A 298 24.01 -9.37 11.48
N LEU A 299 24.12 -9.54 10.17
CA LEU A 299 25.37 -9.97 9.51
C LEU A 299 26.46 -8.91 9.64
N VAL A 300 26.13 -7.65 9.31
CA VAL A 300 27.05 -6.51 9.34
C VAL A 300 27.50 -6.22 10.77
N PHE A 301 26.59 -6.23 11.75
CA PHE A 301 26.99 -5.95 13.13
C PHE A 301 27.93 -7.03 13.68
N ASN A 302 27.69 -8.32 13.42
CA ASN A 302 28.64 -9.36 13.78
C ASN A 302 30.01 -9.16 13.11
N PHE A 303 30.03 -8.74 11.84
CA PHE A 303 31.26 -8.42 11.14
C PHE A 303 32.00 -7.21 11.73
N MET A 304 31.28 -6.17 12.16
CA MET A 304 31.85 -5.01 12.87
C MET A 304 32.52 -5.39 14.20
N LEU A 305 32.02 -6.42 14.89
CA LEU A 305 32.62 -6.89 16.14
C LEU A 305 33.96 -7.61 15.89
N GLU A 306 34.13 -8.24 14.73
CA GLU A 306 35.36 -8.93 14.32
C GLU A 306 36.33 -8.01 13.54
N ASN A 307 35.85 -6.91 12.94
CA ASN A 307 36.65 -6.04 12.07
C ASN A 307 36.60 -4.56 12.51
N GLU A 308 37.68 -4.08 13.11
CA GLU A 308 37.79 -2.71 13.61
C GLU A 308 37.71 -1.63 12.53
N LYS A 309 38.37 -1.84 11.38
CA LYS A 309 38.37 -0.86 10.30
C LYS A 309 36.95 -0.63 9.78
N VAL A 310 36.21 -1.71 9.53
CA VAL A 310 34.83 -1.61 9.05
C VAL A 310 33.90 -1.04 10.12
N ARG A 311 34.07 -1.43 11.39
CA ARG A 311 33.33 -0.83 12.51
C ARG A 311 33.51 0.69 12.58
N ASN A 312 34.74 1.17 12.54
CA ASN A 312 35.04 2.60 12.67
C ASN A 312 34.49 3.40 11.48
N TRP A 313 34.59 2.86 10.26
CA TRP A 313 34.04 3.53 9.07
C TRP A 313 32.51 3.51 9.02
N ILE A 314 31.86 2.37 9.33
CA ILE A 314 30.40 2.32 9.44
C ILE A 314 29.91 3.28 10.53
N PHE A 315 30.62 3.40 11.65
CA PHE A 315 30.25 4.35 12.69
C PHE A 315 30.29 5.80 12.19
N LYS A 316 31.39 6.22 11.54
CA LYS A 316 31.54 7.59 10.99
C LYS A 316 30.50 7.90 9.91
N LEU A 317 30.36 7.02 8.92
CA LEU A 317 29.40 7.19 7.82
C LEU A 317 27.95 7.04 8.30
N GLY A 318 27.72 6.22 9.32
CA GLY A 318 26.43 6.07 9.98
C GLY A 318 26.03 7.34 10.71
N LEU A 319 26.95 7.99 11.43
CA LEU A 319 26.69 9.30 12.04
C LEU A 319 26.39 10.38 10.98
N LEU A 320 27.09 10.36 9.85
CA LEU A 320 26.78 11.25 8.72
C LEU A 320 25.37 11.01 8.17
N ASN A 321 24.99 9.75 7.91
CA ASN A 321 23.63 9.39 7.52
C ASN A 321 22.62 9.86 8.56
N ILE A 322 22.86 9.63 9.85
CA ILE A 322 21.95 10.03 10.93
C ILE A 322 21.76 11.56 10.94
N ALA A 323 22.83 12.34 10.78
CA ALA A 323 22.72 13.79 10.70
C ALA A 323 21.82 14.22 9.53
N ILE A 324 21.99 13.61 8.36
CA ILE A 324 21.14 13.85 7.18
C ILE A 324 19.69 13.42 7.45
N LEU A 325 19.46 12.24 8.03
CA LEU A 325 18.12 11.74 8.32
C LEU A 325 17.40 12.59 9.36
N LEU A 326 18.09 13.08 10.40
CA LEU A 326 17.53 14.01 11.37
C LEU A 326 17.18 15.36 10.70
N PHE A 327 18.03 15.84 9.80
CA PHE A 327 17.73 17.04 9.01
C PHE A 327 16.51 16.84 8.09
N LEU A 328 16.41 15.70 7.41
CA LEU A 328 15.23 15.34 6.61
C LEU A 328 13.97 15.20 7.47
N ARG A 329 14.06 14.65 8.68
CA ARG A 329 12.96 14.59 9.65
C ARG A 329 12.44 15.97 10.06
N LEU A 330 13.35 16.92 10.30
CA LEU A 330 12.96 18.32 10.52
C LEU A 330 12.27 18.89 9.28
N GLY A 331 12.73 18.52 8.09
CA GLY A 331 12.11 18.89 6.81
C GLY A 331 10.69 18.41 6.61
N LEU A 332 10.31 17.27 7.18
CA LEU A 332 8.93 16.74 7.13
C LEU A 332 7.97 17.52 8.05
N VAL A 333 8.50 18.31 8.98
CA VAL A 333 7.73 19.13 9.92
C VAL A 333 7.74 20.60 9.50
N PHE A 334 8.91 21.11 9.10
CA PHE A 334 9.14 22.51 8.79
C PHE A 334 9.37 22.69 7.29
N GLU A 335 8.28 22.92 6.56
CA GLU A 335 8.28 23.14 5.12
C GLU A 335 9.35 24.12 4.60
N PRO A 336 9.59 25.30 5.22
CA PRO A 336 10.55 26.26 4.70
C PRO A 336 12.02 25.78 4.69
N LEU A 337 12.34 24.67 5.37
CA LEU A 337 13.70 24.11 5.37
C LEU A 337 14.10 23.49 4.02
N PHE A 338 13.12 23.09 3.19
CA PHE A 338 13.38 22.47 1.90
C PHE A 338 12.65 23.21 0.77
N PRO A 339 13.28 23.35 -0.41
CA PRO A 339 12.60 23.88 -1.59
C PRO A 339 11.59 22.88 -2.20
N ILE A 340 11.35 21.75 -1.53
CA ILE A 340 10.52 20.65 -2.01
C ILE A 340 9.31 20.54 -1.08
N HIS A 341 8.11 20.60 -1.66
CA HIS A 341 6.87 20.34 -0.95
C HIS A 341 6.73 18.83 -0.68
N TYR A 342 6.65 18.44 0.59
CA TYR A 342 6.37 17.08 1.00
C TYR A 342 4.87 16.89 1.24
N GLU A 343 4.37 15.67 1.03
CA GLU A 343 2.96 15.31 1.27
C GLU A 343 2.52 15.53 2.73
N SER A 344 3.45 15.77 3.66
CA SER A 344 3.19 16.04 5.08
C SER A 344 3.05 17.53 5.42
N HIS A 345 2.89 18.41 4.43
CA HIS A 345 2.77 19.85 4.65
C HIS A 345 1.41 20.37 4.17
N GLY A 346 0.80 21.28 4.94
CA GLY A 346 -0.35 22.07 4.50
C GLY A 346 -1.67 21.31 4.37
N ASN A 347 -1.75 20.05 4.80
CA ASN A 347 -3.00 19.27 4.80
C ASN A 347 -4.02 19.83 5.77
N LYS A 348 -3.61 20.20 6.98
CA LYS A 348 -4.50 20.89 7.95
C LYS A 348 -5.07 22.17 7.37
N LYS A 349 -4.23 22.93 6.65
CA LYS A 349 -4.61 24.20 6.06
C LYS A 349 -5.67 24.03 4.98
N TRP A 350 -5.40 23.24 3.93
CA TRP A 350 -6.37 23.12 2.84
C TRP A 350 -7.67 22.44 3.27
N THR A 351 -7.59 21.47 4.20
CA THR A 351 -8.80 20.80 4.72
C THR A 351 -9.65 21.74 5.56
N SER A 352 -9.02 22.56 6.42
CA SER A 352 -9.72 23.62 7.17
C SER A 352 -10.33 24.65 6.23
N GLU A 353 -9.58 25.18 5.26
CA GLU A 353 -10.08 26.19 4.30
C GLU A 353 -11.29 25.70 3.51
N LEU A 354 -11.29 24.42 3.11
CA LEU A 354 -12.44 23.82 2.44
C LEU A 354 -13.62 23.63 3.42
N HIS A 355 -13.38 23.15 4.63
CA HIS A 355 -14.40 22.97 5.66
C HIS A 355 -15.05 24.29 6.09
N ASP A 356 -14.26 25.36 6.26
CA ASP A 356 -14.76 26.69 6.60
C ASP A 356 -15.74 27.24 5.54
N GLN A 357 -15.57 26.83 4.27
CA GLN A 357 -16.47 27.22 3.18
C GLN A 357 -17.77 26.42 3.12
N ILE A 358 -17.75 25.14 3.52
CA ILE A 358 -18.88 24.22 3.29
C ILE A 358 -19.52 23.62 4.55
N GLY A 359 -18.94 23.87 5.72
CA GLY A 359 -19.32 23.25 7.00
C GLY A 359 -19.28 21.72 6.93
N ASP A 360 -20.29 21.09 7.51
CA ASP A 360 -20.44 19.63 7.57
C ASP A 360 -20.98 19.00 6.28
N THR A 361 -21.03 19.75 5.17
CA THR A 361 -21.48 19.20 3.88
C THR A 361 -20.53 18.08 3.43
N ARG A 362 -21.09 16.90 3.16
CA ARG A 362 -20.34 15.73 2.67
C ARG A 362 -19.61 16.04 1.36
N VAL A 363 -18.43 15.44 1.16
CA VAL A 363 -17.58 15.75 -0.01
C VAL A 363 -17.28 14.52 -0.85
N VAL A 364 -17.58 14.63 -2.14
CA VAL A 364 -17.23 13.64 -3.16
C VAL A 364 -16.03 14.14 -3.95
N PHE A 365 -14.88 13.49 -3.79
CA PHE A 365 -13.68 13.79 -4.55
C PHE A 365 -13.61 12.91 -5.80
N GLU A 366 -13.50 13.52 -6.97
CA GLU A 366 -13.25 12.78 -8.19
C GLU A 366 -11.83 12.18 -8.20
N ASN A 367 -11.74 10.88 -8.51
CA ASN A 367 -10.49 10.16 -8.78
C ASN A 367 -9.40 10.35 -7.73
N SER A 368 -9.76 10.35 -6.44
CA SER A 368 -8.77 10.59 -5.39
C SER A 368 -9.01 9.78 -4.13
N TYR A 369 -8.35 8.62 -4.06
CA TYR A 369 -8.18 7.88 -2.79
C TYR A 369 -7.26 8.61 -1.80
N ARG A 370 -6.65 9.73 -2.22
CA ARG A 370 -5.71 10.52 -1.42
C ARG A 370 -6.43 11.65 -0.68
N ARG A 371 -7.19 12.48 -1.40
CA ARG A 371 -7.89 13.65 -0.84
C ARG A 371 -9.07 13.28 0.04
N ALA A 372 -9.88 12.30 -0.37
CA ALA A 372 -11.06 11.89 0.38
C ALA A 372 -10.73 11.51 1.83
N PRO A 373 -9.84 10.53 2.10
CA PRO A 373 -9.53 10.18 3.48
C PRO A 373 -8.75 11.28 4.22
N MET A 374 -7.93 12.09 3.52
CA MET A 374 -7.20 13.19 4.13
C MET A 374 -8.16 14.27 4.68
N TYR A 375 -9.16 14.66 3.88
CA TYR A 375 -10.20 15.59 4.33
C TYR A 375 -11.00 15.00 5.48
N SER A 376 -11.44 13.74 5.35
CA SER A 376 -12.20 13.07 6.39
C SER A 376 -11.43 12.95 7.71
N PHE A 377 -10.11 12.74 7.65
CA PHE A 377 -9.27 12.65 8.84
C PHE A 377 -9.21 13.95 9.63
N TYR A 378 -8.97 15.09 8.96
CA TYR A 378 -8.81 16.36 9.65
C TYR A 378 -10.11 17.06 10.03
N THR A 379 -11.22 16.75 9.36
CA THR A 379 -12.50 17.43 9.56
C THR A 379 -13.56 16.56 10.24
N GLY A 380 -13.39 15.23 10.21
CA GLY A 380 -14.42 14.28 10.64
C GLY A 380 -15.57 14.10 9.64
N VAL A 381 -15.64 14.92 8.58
CA VAL A 381 -16.69 14.86 7.57
C VAL A 381 -16.57 13.58 6.73
N GLU A 382 -17.70 12.97 6.42
CA GLU A 382 -17.76 11.80 5.55
C GLU A 382 -17.43 12.17 4.10
N THR A 383 -16.63 11.33 3.45
CA THR A 383 -16.17 11.57 2.09
C THR A 383 -16.27 10.33 1.22
N TYR A 384 -16.23 10.54 -0.09
CA TYR A 384 -16.28 9.48 -1.08
C TYR A 384 -15.31 9.78 -2.22
N SER A 385 -14.52 8.77 -2.63
CA SER A 385 -13.74 8.84 -3.87
C SER A 385 -14.55 8.28 -5.05
N LEU A 386 -15.10 9.16 -5.87
CA LEU A 386 -15.82 8.81 -7.09
C LEU A 386 -14.82 8.44 -8.20
N ASN A 387 -14.70 7.16 -8.52
CA ASN A 387 -13.69 6.66 -9.46
C ASN A 387 -14.28 6.47 -10.87
N ASN A 388 -13.65 7.08 -11.86
CA ASN A 388 -14.08 7.04 -13.25
C ASN A 388 -13.05 6.34 -14.17
N LEU A 389 -13.37 6.25 -15.47
CA LEU A 389 -12.57 5.54 -16.45
C LEU A 389 -11.11 6.01 -16.53
N PHE A 390 -10.82 7.29 -16.23
CA PHE A 390 -9.47 7.88 -16.22
C PHE A 390 -8.61 7.47 -15.03
N TYR A 391 -9.13 6.63 -14.14
CA TYR A 391 -8.48 6.31 -12.88
C TYR A 391 -8.48 4.81 -12.58
N ARG A 392 -8.34 4.48 -11.30
CA ARG A 392 -8.34 3.13 -10.76
C ARG A 392 -9.45 2.96 -9.73
N ARG A 393 -9.87 1.72 -9.51
CA ARG A 393 -10.64 1.35 -8.31
C ARG A 393 -9.77 1.55 -7.06
N ASN A 394 -10.42 1.73 -5.92
CA ASN A 394 -9.80 1.86 -4.62
C ASN A 394 -10.79 1.39 -3.52
N GLN A 395 -10.47 1.58 -2.25
CA GLN A 395 -11.28 1.09 -1.13
C GLN A 395 -12.72 1.62 -1.15
N TYR A 396 -12.93 2.87 -1.59
CA TYR A 396 -14.27 3.46 -1.73
C TYR A 396 -15.13 2.74 -2.78
N THR A 397 -14.55 1.89 -3.62
CA THR A 397 -15.30 1.02 -4.54
C THR A 397 -15.89 -0.21 -3.84
N LEU A 398 -15.29 -0.61 -2.72
CA LEU A 398 -15.70 -1.80 -1.95
C LEU A 398 -16.59 -1.46 -0.76
N ASP A 399 -16.33 -0.35 -0.10
CA ASP A 399 -17.01 0.03 1.13
C ASP A 399 -18.43 0.63 0.90
N GLN A 400 -19.03 1.10 1.99
CA GLN A 400 -20.38 1.70 1.99
C GLN A 400 -20.37 3.22 1.81
N SER A 401 -19.23 3.84 1.48
CA SER A 401 -19.12 5.30 1.36
C SER A 401 -20.04 5.87 0.29
N GLU A 402 -20.23 5.15 -0.83
CA GLU A 402 -21.15 5.59 -1.88
C GLU A 402 -22.59 5.72 -1.38
N SER A 403 -23.07 4.77 -0.55
CA SER A 403 -24.44 4.82 -0.04
C SER A 403 -24.69 6.01 0.87
N MET A 404 -23.67 6.46 1.61
CA MET A 404 -23.76 7.64 2.48
C MET A 404 -23.86 8.96 1.69
N MET A 405 -23.52 8.96 0.40
CA MET A 405 -23.61 10.15 -0.45
C MET A 405 -24.95 10.26 -1.19
N ARG A 406 -25.72 9.17 -1.26
CA ARG A 406 -26.89 9.11 -2.12
C ARG A 406 -28.06 9.86 -1.51
N HIS A 407 -28.72 10.70 -2.29
CA HIS A 407 -29.85 11.54 -1.87
C HIS A 407 -29.52 12.57 -0.80
N GLU A 408 -28.26 12.96 -0.77
CA GLU A 408 -27.74 13.93 0.17
C GLU A 408 -27.20 15.12 -0.60
N ARG A 409 -27.18 16.27 0.08
CA ARG A 409 -26.47 17.44 -0.42
C ARG A 409 -24.98 17.19 -0.27
N VAL A 410 -24.26 17.19 -1.39
CA VAL A 410 -22.80 16.99 -1.39
C VAL A 410 -22.09 18.08 -2.17
N LEU A 411 -20.83 18.30 -1.81
CA LEU A 411 -19.90 19.01 -2.64
C LEU A 411 -19.15 18.00 -3.54
N TYR A 412 -19.29 18.15 -4.85
CA TYR A 412 -18.49 17.39 -5.81
C TYR A 412 -17.26 18.18 -6.23
N VAL A 413 -16.08 17.66 -5.92
CA VAL A 413 -14.78 18.30 -6.19
C VAL A 413 -14.04 17.55 -7.30
N SER A 414 -13.57 18.29 -8.29
CA SER A 414 -12.82 17.74 -9.42
C SER A 414 -11.74 18.69 -9.92
N GLU A 415 -10.68 18.10 -10.46
CA GLU A 415 -9.62 18.85 -11.16
C GLU A 415 -10.02 19.26 -12.57
N PHE A 416 -11.11 18.70 -13.10
CA PHE A 416 -11.61 18.95 -14.44
C PHE A 416 -12.72 20.00 -14.47
N ILE A 417 -13.11 20.53 -13.31
CA ILE A 417 -14.03 21.67 -13.20
C ILE A 417 -13.19 22.94 -13.34
N GLU A 418 -13.40 23.70 -14.42
CA GLU A 418 -12.71 24.97 -14.66
C GLU A 418 -13.26 26.12 -13.80
N LYS A 419 -14.56 26.07 -13.51
CA LYS A 419 -15.26 27.05 -12.67
C LYS A 419 -16.36 26.35 -11.89
N GLY A 420 -16.35 26.48 -10.58
CA GLY A 420 -17.37 25.92 -9.71
C GLY A 420 -17.89 26.90 -8.68
N ASP A 421 -18.87 26.44 -7.90
CA ASP A 421 -19.50 27.20 -6.82
C ASP A 421 -18.51 27.62 -5.74
N ILE A 422 -17.49 26.79 -5.51
CA ILE A 422 -16.39 27.08 -4.61
C ILE A 422 -15.03 26.88 -5.28
N VAL A 423 -14.00 27.46 -4.66
CA VAL A 423 -12.60 27.29 -5.05
C VAL A 423 -11.73 27.21 -3.79
N TYR A 424 -10.75 26.33 -3.83
CA TYR A 424 -9.76 26.24 -2.75
C TYR A 424 -8.43 25.72 -3.32
N THR A 425 -7.36 25.90 -2.55
CA THR A 425 -6.01 25.58 -2.97
C THR A 425 -5.48 24.42 -2.13
N GLN A 426 -4.98 23.39 -2.80
CA GLN A 426 -4.31 22.25 -2.17
C GLN A 426 -2.93 22.65 -1.63
N SER A 427 -2.34 21.78 -0.82
CA SER A 427 -1.04 22.04 -0.21
C SER A 427 0.09 22.25 -1.22
N ASP A 428 0.02 21.59 -2.37
CA ASP A 428 0.98 21.71 -3.47
C ASP A 428 0.75 22.93 -4.37
N GLY A 429 -0.19 23.81 -4.00
CA GLY A 429 -0.56 25.00 -4.76
C GLY A 429 -1.57 24.74 -5.87
N LYS A 430 -2.02 23.50 -6.08
CA LYS A 430 -3.03 23.19 -7.09
C LYS A 430 -4.39 23.76 -6.69
N VAL A 431 -4.97 24.55 -7.57
CA VAL A 431 -6.33 25.09 -7.39
C VAL A 431 -7.35 24.05 -7.84
N LEU A 432 -8.36 23.81 -7.01
CA LEU A 432 -9.47 22.92 -7.29
C LEU A 432 -10.80 23.63 -7.13
N HIS A 433 -11.78 23.17 -7.90
CA HIS A 433 -13.13 23.69 -7.89
C HIS A 433 -14.11 22.60 -7.47
N GLY A 434 -15.23 23.03 -6.88
CA GLY A 434 -16.31 22.12 -6.52
C GLY A 434 -17.68 22.75 -6.78
N ASN A 435 -18.65 21.88 -7.08
CA ASN A 435 -20.04 22.25 -7.31
C ASN A 435 -20.93 21.53 -6.31
N PHE A 436 -21.98 22.20 -5.85
CA PHE A 436 -22.99 21.58 -5.00
C PHE A 436 -23.97 20.75 -5.82
N TYR A 437 -24.29 19.58 -5.28
CA TYR A 437 -25.33 18.69 -5.74
C TYR A 437 -26.33 18.58 -4.60
N GLU A 438 -27.56 19.06 -4.80
CA GLU A 438 -28.60 19.08 -3.74
C GLU A 438 -29.21 17.69 -3.48
N ASP A 439 -29.24 16.84 -4.51
CA ASP A 439 -29.65 15.43 -4.45
C ASP A 439 -28.66 14.61 -5.27
N PHE A 440 -27.61 14.11 -4.61
CA PHE A 440 -26.55 13.38 -5.29
C PHE A 440 -26.96 11.94 -5.60
N GLU A 441 -27.17 11.64 -6.88
CA GLU A 441 -27.45 10.28 -7.36
C GLU A 441 -26.22 9.64 -8.00
N THR A 442 -25.85 8.44 -7.53
CA THR A 442 -24.72 7.70 -8.09
C THR A 442 -24.95 6.18 -8.09
N PHE A 443 -24.47 5.49 -9.13
CA PHE A 443 -24.71 4.07 -9.38
C PHE A 443 -23.39 3.34 -9.76
N ARG A 444 -22.29 3.62 -9.07
CA ARG A 444 -20.93 3.11 -9.38
C ARG A 444 -20.76 1.61 -9.19
N LYS A 445 -21.63 0.96 -8.41
CA LYS A 445 -21.60 -0.50 -8.21
C LYS A 445 -22.25 -1.28 -9.34
N LEU A 446 -22.98 -0.63 -10.27
CA LEU A 446 -23.47 -1.30 -11.49
C LEU A 446 -22.31 -2.01 -12.20
N LYS A 447 -22.53 -3.26 -12.62
CA LYS A 447 -21.48 -4.07 -13.28
C LYS A 447 -21.84 -4.33 -14.73
N CYS A 448 -20.91 -4.08 -15.63
CA CYS A 448 -21.07 -4.41 -17.06
C CYS A 448 -20.22 -5.63 -17.42
N LYS A 449 -20.80 -6.58 -18.15
CA LYS A 449 -20.08 -7.74 -18.70
C LYS A 449 -20.43 -7.90 -20.17
N ILE A 450 -19.44 -7.76 -21.05
CA ILE A 450 -19.63 -8.03 -22.49
C ILE A 450 -19.49 -9.54 -22.71
N GLU A 451 -20.30 -10.09 -23.60
CA GLU A 451 -20.26 -11.50 -23.97
C GLU A 451 -18.90 -11.90 -24.57
N ASP A 452 -18.43 -13.11 -24.26
CA ASP A 452 -17.13 -13.65 -24.67
C ASP A 452 -17.09 -13.94 -26.18
N THR A 453 -17.03 -12.88 -26.97
CA THR A 453 -16.99 -12.90 -28.44
C THR A 453 -15.79 -12.11 -28.95
N PRO A 454 -15.17 -12.48 -30.08
CA PRO A 454 -14.07 -11.70 -30.64
C PRO A 454 -14.52 -10.28 -31.01
N LEU A 455 -13.95 -9.29 -30.33
CA LEU A 455 -14.26 -7.87 -30.53
C LEU A 455 -13.25 -7.26 -31.51
N ILE A 456 -13.74 -6.87 -32.69
CA ILE A 456 -12.95 -6.22 -33.74
C ILE A 456 -13.40 -4.75 -33.86
N PRO A 457 -12.53 -3.76 -33.53
CA PRO A 457 -12.90 -2.35 -33.58
C PRO A 457 -13.39 -1.91 -34.96
N GLY A 458 -14.55 -1.25 -34.99
CA GLY A 458 -15.20 -0.79 -36.22
C GLY A 458 -16.02 -1.84 -36.96
N ASP A 459 -16.15 -3.07 -36.44
CA ASP A 459 -17.16 -4.01 -36.94
C ASP A 459 -18.57 -3.46 -36.65
N LYS A 460 -19.49 -3.61 -37.61
CA LYS A 460 -20.86 -3.11 -37.52
C LYS A 460 -21.82 -4.09 -36.83
N LYS A 461 -21.31 -5.23 -36.36
CA LYS A 461 -22.09 -6.23 -35.63
C LYS A 461 -22.53 -5.67 -34.28
N ASP A 462 -23.73 -6.06 -33.89
CA ASP A 462 -24.23 -5.78 -32.55
C ASP A 462 -23.46 -6.65 -31.54
N VAL A 463 -22.83 -5.99 -30.59
CA VAL A 463 -22.15 -6.60 -29.46
C VAL A 463 -23.12 -6.62 -28.29
N LYS A 464 -23.31 -7.81 -27.71
CA LYS A 464 -24.16 -7.99 -26.54
C LYS A 464 -23.37 -7.78 -25.25
N PHE A 465 -24.02 -7.17 -24.26
CA PHE A 465 -23.50 -7.08 -22.91
C PHE A 465 -24.63 -7.10 -21.88
N GLU A 466 -24.29 -7.51 -20.67
CA GLU A 466 -25.17 -7.54 -19.52
C GLU A 466 -24.82 -6.41 -18.55
N VAL A 467 -25.85 -5.83 -17.94
CA VAL A 467 -25.73 -4.91 -16.80
C VAL A 467 -26.38 -5.57 -15.60
N PHE A 468 -25.59 -5.81 -14.55
CA PHE A 468 -26.08 -6.26 -13.26
C PHE A 468 -26.34 -5.07 -12.34
N ASN A 469 -27.53 -4.99 -11.76
CA ASN A 469 -27.86 -4.02 -10.72
C ASN A 469 -27.71 -4.65 -9.32
N PRO A 470 -26.62 -4.40 -8.56
CA PRO A 470 -26.43 -4.99 -7.24
C PRO A 470 -27.18 -4.24 -6.13
N TYR A 471 -27.87 -3.15 -6.43
CA TYR A 471 -28.56 -2.35 -5.43
C TYR A 471 -29.89 -2.99 -5.04
N GLY A 472 -30.34 -2.72 -3.81
CA GLY A 472 -31.65 -3.15 -3.29
C GLY A 472 -32.85 -2.36 -3.85
N PHE A 473 -32.66 -1.58 -4.92
CA PHE A 473 -33.69 -0.74 -5.54
C PHE A 473 -33.54 -0.72 -7.07
N ASP A 474 -34.63 -0.38 -7.74
CA ASP A 474 -34.70 -0.25 -9.20
C ASP A 474 -34.07 1.09 -9.64
N ILE A 475 -33.41 1.09 -10.81
CA ILE A 475 -32.79 2.30 -11.39
C ILE A 475 -33.47 2.62 -12.72
N ASP A 476 -33.97 3.85 -12.87
CA ASP A 476 -34.52 4.32 -14.15
C ASP A 476 -33.42 4.43 -15.20
N LEU A 477 -33.60 3.75 -16.34
CA LEU A 477 -32.67 3.78 -17.47
C LEU A 477 -32.44 5.19 -18.01
N LYS A 478 -33.42 6.09 -17.88
CA LYS A 478 -33.29 7.49 -18.29
C LYS A 478 -32.25 8.25 -17.47
N LYS A 479 -31.94 7.79 -16.25
CA LYS A 479 -30.91 8.39 -15.38
C LYS A 479 -29.50 7.97 -15.74
N ILE A 480 -29.30 7.04 -16.66
CA ILE A 480 -27.95 6.56 -17.02
C ILE A 480 -27.67 6.67 -18.53
N ARG A 481 -26.38 6.71 -18.86
CA ARG A 481 -25.82 6.50 -20.20
C ARG A 481 -24.64 5.55 -20.14
N PHE A 482 -24.34 4.95 -21.28
CA PHE A 482 -23.24 4.02 -21.45
C PHE A 482 -22.11 4.68 -22.23
N GLY A 483 -20.89 4.36 -21.83
CA GLY A 483 -19.68 4.79 -22.50
C GLY A 483 -18.74 3.61 -22.73
N LEU A 484 -17.83 3.77 -23.67
CA LEU A 484 -16.80 2.80 -23.99
C LEU A 484 -15.45 3.49 -24.02
N VAL A 485 -14.43 2.88 -23.42
CA VAL A 485 -13.05 3.34 -23.52
C VAL A 485 -12.19 2.31 -24.24
N TYR A 486 -11.38 2.76 -25.18
CA TYR A 486 -10.29 1.98 -25.76
C TYR A 486 -8.99 2.26 -25.03
N LEU A 487 -8.24 1.19 -24.77
CA LEU A 487 -6.98 1.22 -24.04
C LEU A 487 -5.84 0.59 -24.85
N ASP A 488 -4.63 1.09 -24.68
CA ASP A 488 -3.43 0.50 -25.26
C ASP A 488 -2.96 -0.75 -24.48
N LYS A 489 -1.88 -1.39 -24.94
CA LYS A 489 -1.29 -2.56 -24.26
C LYS A 489 -0.80 -2.32 -22.83
N TYR A 490 -0.67 -1.06 -22.43
CA TYR A 490 -0.27 -0.61 -21.10
C TYR A 490 -1.46 -0.14 -20.25
N LYS A 491 -2.69 -0.28 -20.77
CA LYS A 491 -3.96 0.17 -20.18
C LYS A 491 -4.07 1.69 -20.04
N LYS A 492 -3.34 2.44 -20.86
CA LYS A 492 -3.55 3.88 -20.99
C LYS A 492 -4.74 4.14 -21.91
N ILE A 493 -5.50 5.16 -21.57
CA ILE A 493 -6.66 5.58 -22.37
C ILE A 493 -6.17 6.12 -23.72
N ILE A 494 -6.76 5.59 -24.78
CA ILE A 494 -6.61 6.12 -26.12
C ILE A 494 -7.77 7.07 -26.41
N GLU A 495 -9.01 6.59 -26.25
CA GLU A 495 -10.20 7.36 -26.59
C GLU A 495 -11.44 6.85 -25.84
N ILE A 496 -12.38 7.76 -25.55
CA ILE A 496 -13.66 7.46 -24.90
C ILE A 496 -14.81 7.84 -25.83
N TYR A 497 -15.81 6.96 -25.93
CA TYR A 497 -17.00 7.11 -26.75
C TYR A 497 -18.24 7.11 -25.88
N ASP A 498 -19.14 8.08 -26.12
CA ASP A 498 -20.52 8.05 -25.63
C ASP A 498 -21.34 7.11 -26.53
N LEU A 499 -21.88 6.03 -25.96
CA LEU A 499 -22.65 5.04 -26.72
C LEU A 499 -24.10 5.50 -26.83
N LYS A 500 -24.42 6.17 -27.94
CA LYS A 500 -25.76 6.71 -28.20
C LYS A 500 -26.78 5.65 -28.60
N ASP A 501 -26.34 4.58 -29.25
CA ASP A 501 -27.20 3.55 -29.86
C ASP A 501 -27.28 2.26 -29.02
N VAL A 502 -27.32 2.39 -27.69
CA VAL A 502 -27.52 1.22 -26.81
C VAL A 502 -28.99 0.86 -26.76
N GLN A 503 -29.32 -0.39 -27.08
CA GLN A 503 -30.69 -0.91 -27.07
C GLN A 503 -30.81 -2.06 -26.07
N SER A 504 -31.85 -2.05 -25.25
CA SER A 504 -32.17 -3.21 -24.41
C SER A 504 -32.78 -4.32 -25.26
N VAL A 505 -32.42 -5.58 -24.99
CA VAL A 505 -32.94 -6.74 -25.74
C VAL A 505 -34.45 -6.93 -25.51
N LYS A 506 -34.95 -6.49 -24.34
CA LYS A 506 -36.37 -6.43 -24.00
C LYS A 506 -36.79 -4.97 -23.84
N GLU A 507 -38.05 -4.63 -24.10
CA GLU A 507 -38.58 -3.31 -23.76
C GLU A 507 -38.67 -3.17 -22.24
N ILE A 508 -37.80 -2.33 -21.68
CA ILE A 508 -37.72 -2.07 -20.25
C ILE A 508 -37.50 -0.57 -20.00
N SER A 509 -37.95 -0.10 -18.85
CA SER A 509 -37.74 1.27 -18.38
C SER A 509 -36.84 1.33 -17.14
N LEU A 510 -36.69 0.21 -16.43
CA LEU A 510 -35.97 0.11 -15.16
C LEU A 510 -34.95 -1.03 -15.23
N LEU A 511 -33.76 -0.80 -14.67
CA LEU A 511 -32.86 -1.87 -14.22
C LEU A 511 -33.37 -2.39 -12.88
N LYS A 512 -33.92 -3.61 -12.90
CA LYS A 512 -34.47 -4.24 -11.70
C LYS A 512 -33.38 -4.58 -10.67
N SER A 513 -33.70 -4.39 -9.40
CA SER A 513 -32.83 -4.73 -8.28
C SER A 513 -32.40 -6.21 -8.33
N ASN A 514 -31.10 -6.46 -8.16
CA ASN A 514 -30.49 -7.79 -8.16
C ASN A 514 -30.72 -8.63 -9.42
N GLU A 515 -31.01 -7.98 -10.56
CA GLU A 515 -31.22 -8.64 -11.84
C GLU A 515 -30.18 -8.23 -12.89
N ASN A 516 -29.94 -9.14 -13.84
CA ASN A 516 -29.16 -8.87 -15.05
C ASN A 516 -30.09 -8.39 -16.16
N THR A 517 -29.64 -7.39 -16.88
CA THR A 517 -30.34 -6.85 -18.05
C THR A 517 -29.44 -6.88 -19.26
N GLU A 518 -29.93 -7.45 -20.36
CA GLU A 518 -29.20 -7.54 -21.62
C GLU A 518 -29.39 -6.31 -22.50
N PHE A 519 -28.28 -5.84 -23.08
CA PHE A 519 -28.20 -4.73 -24.00
C PHE A 519 -27.36 -5.10 -25.22
N THR A 520 -27.56 -4.36 -26.31
CA THR A 520 -26.74 -4.39 -27.50
C THR A 520 -26.20 -3.00 -27.82
N PHE A 521 -25.01 -2.95 -28.40
CA PHE A 521 -24.42 -1.73 -28.94
C PHE A 521 -23.52 -2.07 -30.13
N LYS A 522 -23.15 -1.06 -30.91
CA LYS A 522 -22.17 -1.21 -32.00
C LYS A 522 -20.83 -0.66 -31.59
N LEU A 523 -19.76 -1.38 -31.93
CA LEU A 523 -18.41 -0.92 -31.63
C LEU A 523 -18.13 0.41 -32.36
N PRO A 524 -17.63 1.44 -31.65
CA PRO A 524 -17.20 2.67 -32.29
C PRO A 524 -16.07 2.45 -33.30
N LYS A 525 -15.85 3.43 -34.18
CA LYS A 525 -14.88 3.36 -35.30
C LYS A 525 -13.49 2.90 -34.84
N LYS A 526 -12.74 2.34 -35.79
CA LYS A 526 -11.39 1.82 -35.57
C LYS A 526 -10.43 2.91 -35.05
N VAL A 527 -9.82 2.63 -33.91
CA VAL A 527 -8.78 3.46 -33.28
C VAL A 527 -7.40 2.88 -33.62
N PHE A 528 -6.34 3.68 -33.55
CA PHE A 528 -4.98 3.21 -33.80
C PHE A 528 -4.46 2.36 -32.63
N ASN A 529 -4.15 1.08 -32.90
CA ASN A 529 -3.56 0.10 -31.97
C ASN A 529 -4.25 -0.07 -30.59
N PRO A 530 -5.59 -0.14 -30.50
CA PRO A 530 -6.26 -0.50 -29.25
C PRO A 530 -5.99 -1.97 -28.93
N THR A 531 -5.63 -2.25 -27.68
CA THR A 531 -5.38 -3.62 -27.19
C THR A 531 -6.51 -4.10 -26.30
N TYR A 532 -7.15 -3.18 -25.58
CA TYR A 532 -8.27 -3.50 -24.72
C TYR A 532 -9.42 -2.51 -24.91
N LEU A 533 -10.60 -2.91 -24.46
CA LEU A 533 -11.74 -2.03 -24.26
C LEU A 533 -12.35 -2.24 -22.89
N ARG A 534 -13.15 -1.26 -22.44
CA ARG A 534 -13.93 -1.35 -21.20
C ARG A 534 -15.22 -0.53 -21.34
N LEU A 535 -16.34 -1.03 -20.81
CA LEU A 535 -17.57 -0.27 -20.68
C LEU A 535 -17.60 0.53 -19.37
N GLY A 536 -18.24 1.70 -19.42
CA GLY A 536 -18.55 2.53 -18.26
C GLY A 536 -19.99 2.99 -18.28
N ILE A 537 -20.53 3.28 -17.10
CA ILE A 537 -21.86 3.88 -16.93
C ILE A 537 -21.69 5.26 -16.30
N SER A 538 -22.46 6.22 -16.77
CA SER A 538 -22.50 7.60 -16.26
C SER A 538 -23.94 7.97 -15.93
N GLU A 539 -24.11 8.71 -14.86
CA GLU A 539 -25.35 9.26 -14.36
C GLU A 539 -25.67 10.58 -15.08
N LYS A 540 -26.92 10.74 -15.55
CA LYS A 540 -27.41 11.90 -16.30
C LYS A 540 -28.07 12.93 -15.35
N GLY A 541 -27.44 14.11 -15.19
CA GLY A 541 -27.93 15.24 -14.36
C GLY A 541 -27.73 15.01 -12.84
N GLN A 542 -27.84 15.97 -11.91
CA GLN A 542 -27.84 17.45 -11.90
C GLN A 542 -26.88 17.94 -10.80
N PRO A 543 -26.27 19.14 -10.90
CA PRO A 543 -26.40 20.10 -12.00
C PRO A 543 -25.62 19.70 -13.26
N TYR A 544 -24.66 18.76 -13.15
CA TYR A 544 -23.91 18.19 -14.27
C TYR A 544 -23.94 16.66 -14.21
N GLY A 545 -23.97 16.00 -15.37
CA GLY A 545 -23.83 14.55 -15.43
C GLY A 545 -22.44 14.12 -14.91
N LEU A 546 -22.39 12.96 -14.26
CA LEU A 546 -21.14 12.45 -13.70
C LEU A 546 -20.26 11.81 -14.80
N PRO A 547 -18.93 11.72 -14.63
CA PRO A 547 -18.06 11.04 -15.58
C PRO A 547 -18.36 9.52 -15.65
N TYR A 548 -17.97 8.85 -16.74
CA TYR A 548 -18.15 7.41 -16.91
C TYR A 548 -17.37 6.60 -15.87
N GLY A 549 -18.04 5.70 -15.17
CA GLY A 549 -17.50 4.90 -14.08
C GLY A 549 -16.71 3.66 -14.53
N LEU A 550 -16.04 3.02 -13.57
CA LEU A 550 -15.31 1.76 -13.74
C LEU A 550 -16.24 0.54 -13.60
N ASN A 551 -17.32 0.50 -14.39
CA ASN A 551 -18.40 -0.50 -14.28
C ASN A 551 -18.06 -1.83 -14.97
N GLY A 552 -17.33 -1.80 -16.09
CA GLY A 552 -16.92 -2.99 -16.84
C GLY A 552 -15.53 -3.50 -16.51
N GLU A 553 -15.31 -4.79 -16.76
CA GLU A 553 -13.97 -5.39 -16.78
C GLU A 553 -13.20 -5.00 -18.06
N THR A 554 -11.86 -5.05 -17.99
CA THR A 554 -11.02 -4.83 -19.18
C THR A 554 -11.02 -6.07 -20.07
N GLN A 555 -11.50 -5.91 -21.30
CA GLN A 555 -11.55 -6.99 -22.29
C GLN A 555 -10.52 -6.80 -23.39
N LYS A 556 -9.89 -7.90 -23.82
CA LYS A 556 -8.87 -7.88 -24.87
C LYS A 556 -9.53 -7.86 -26.25
N LEU A 557 -9.02 -7.00 -27.13
CA LEU A 557 -9.40 -6.93 -28.53
C LEU A 557 -8.62 -7.96 -29.36
N TYR A 558 -9.21 -8.36 -30.49
CA TYR A 558 -8.62 -9.33 -31.42
C TYR A 558 -8.05 -8.67 -32.68
#